data_AF-A0A924U9K5-F1
#
_entry.id   AF-A0A924U9K5-F1
#
_cell.length_a   1.000
_cell.length_b   1.000
_cell.length_c   1.000
_cell.angle_alpha   90.00
_cell.angle_beta   90.00
_cell.angle_gamma   90.00
#
_symmetry.space_group_name_H-M   'P 1'
#
loop_
_entity.id
_entity.type
_entity.pdbx_description
1 polymer ?
#
loop_
_entity_poly.entity_id
_entity_poly.type
_entity_poly.pdbx_seq_one_letter_code
_entity_poly.pdbx_strand_id
1 'polypeptide(L)' 'MGHDWIFDVLQDMKDYALANGFPGLAAKVEEAQRIAKQEVTAQSQRATSEEPGGGMTH' A
#
# COMPACT_ATOMS: atom_id res chain seq x y z
N MET A 1 9.62 -9.88 1.27
CA MET A 1 8.62 -9.38 0.31
C MET A 1 7.80 -8.35 1.06
N GLY A 2 7.86 -7.09 0.64
CA GLY A 2 7.30 -5.97 1.38
C GLY A 2 5.77 -5.89 1.26
N HIS A 3 5.26 -4.67 1.22
CA HIS A 3 3.84 -4.41 0.96
C HIS A 3 3.48 -4.51 -0.53
N ASP A 4 4.42 -4.85 -1.42
CA ASP A 4 4.20 -4.78 -2.87
C ASP A 4 3.13 -5.76 -3.36
N TRP A 5 3.02 -6.94 -2.74
CA TRP A 5 2.05 -7.97 -3.12
C TRP A 5 0.59 -7.52 -3.03
N ILE A 6 0.27 -6.55 -2.16
CA ILE A 6 -1.10 -6.04 -2.03
C ILE A 6 -1.52 -5.27 -3.27
N PHE A 7 -0.59 -4.61 -3.96
CA PHE A 7 -0.89 -3.85 -5.16
C PHE A 7 -1.20 -4.77 -6.34
N ASP A 8 -0.51 -5.91 -6.43
CA ASP A 8 -0.81 -6.94 -7.43
C ASP A 8 -2.21 -7.53 -7.21
N VAL A 9 -2.55 -7.89 -5.96
CA VAL A 9 -3.89 -8.42 -5.62
C VAL A 9 -4.99 -7.40 -5.90
N LEU A 10 -4.77 -6.13 -5.53
CA LEU A 10 -5.73 -5.06 -5.82
C LEU A 10 -5.82 -4.76 -7.33
N GLN A 11 -4.78 -5.00 -8.11
CA GLN A 11 -4.83 -4.87 -9.56
C GLN A 11 -5.66 -6.00 -10.18
N ASP A 12 -5.39 -7.25 -9.80
CA ASP A 12 -6.16 -8.42 -10.25
C ASP A 12 -7.66 -8.29 -9.91
N MET A 13 -7.99 -7.83 -8.69
CA MET A 13 -9.38 -7.59 -8.29
C MET A 13 -10.08 -6.52 -9.13
N LYS A 14 -9.36 -5.45 -9.50
CA LYS A 14 -9.90 -4.39 -10.35
C LYS A 14 -10.17 -4.92 -11.76
N ASP A 15 -9.23 -5.66 -12.32
CA ASP A 15 -9.34 -6.22 -13.67
C ASP A 15 -10.49 -7.24 -13.74
N TYR A 16 -10.62 -8.10 -12.73
CA TYR A 16 -11.77 -8.99 -12.59
C TYR A 16 -13.10 -8.21 -12.52
N ALA A 17 -13.16 -7.16 -11.70
CA ALA A 17 -14.39 -6.36 -11.56
C ALA A 17 -14.80 -5.69 -12.88
N LEU A 18 -13.84 -5.14 -13.63
CA LEU A 18 -14.09 -4.52 -14.93
C LEU A 18 -14.52 -5.56 -15.98
N ALA A 19 -13.83 -6.70 -16.05
CA ALA A 19 -14.13 -7.77 -16.99
C ALA A 19 -15.54 -8.37 -16.79
N ASN A 20 -16.08 -8.31 -15.56
CA ASN A 20 -17.37 -8.88 -15.21
C ASN A 20 -18.49 -7.83 -15.04
N GLY A 21 -18.25 -6.57 -15.39
CA GLY A 21 -19.29 -5.53 -15.34
C GLY A 21 -19.70 -5.13 -13.92
N PHE A 22 -18.74 -5.13 -12.98
CA PHE A 22 -18.93 -4.67 -11.59
C PHE A 22 -18.27 -3.30 -11.36
N PRO A 23 -18.76 -2.19 -11.97
CA PRO A 23 -18.09 -0.89 -11.91
C PRO A 23 -18.01 -0.31 -10.49
N GLY A 24 -19.00 -0.59 -9.64
CA GLY A 24 -18.98 -0.17 -8.23
C GLY A 24 -17.85 -0.86 -7.43
N LEU A 25 -17.58 -2.14 -7.72
CA LEU A 25 -16.48 -2.87 -7.11
C LEU A 25 -15.13 -2.33 -7.60
N ALA A 26 -14.98 -2.10 -8.91
CA ALA A 26 -13.77 -1.52 -9.47
C ALA A 26 -13.43 -0.16 -8.84
N ALA A 27 -14.44 0.71 -8.66
CA ALA A 27 -14.25 2.02 -8.01
C ALA A 27 -13.78 1.89 -6.55
N LYS A 28 -14.29 0.90 -5.81
CA LYS A 28 -13.87 0.63 -4.43
C LYS A 28 -12.46 0.05 -4.35
N VAL A 29 -12.07 -0.78 -5.31
CA VAL A 29 -10.70 -1.30 -5.41
C VAL A 29 -9.72 -0.18 -5.74
N GLU A 30 -10.07 0.77 -6.62
CA GLU A 30 -9.25 1.96 -6.87
C GLU A 30 -9.07 2.85 -5.62
N GLU A 31 -10.12 2.99 -4.81
CA GLU A 31 -10.04 3.68 -3.53
C GLU A 31 -9.09 2.97 -2.57
N ALA A 32 -9.19 1.65 -2.45
CA ALA A 32 -8.30 0.84 -1.64
C ALA A 32 -6.84 0.95 -2.10
N GLN A 33 -6.57 0.96 -3.42
CA GLN A 33 -5.23 1.18 -3.96
C GLN A 33 -4.63 2.52 -3.52
N ARG A 34 -5.43 3.60 -3.47
CA ARG A 34 -4.97 4.91 -3.01
C ARG A 34 -4.62 4.90 -1.52
N ILE A 35 -5.47 4.30 -0.69
CA ILE A 35 -5.26 4.18 0.76
C ILE A 35 -3.99 3.34 1.03
N ALA A 36 -3.85 2.18 0.38
CA ALA A 36 -2.68 1.32 0.54
C ALA A 36 -1.37 2.06 0.21
N LYS A 37 -1.33 2.87 -0.86
CA LYS A 37 -0.14 3.69 -1.18
C LYS A 37 0.20 4.67 -0.07
N GLN A 38 -0.80 5.35 0.50
CA GLN A 38 -0.61 6.30 1.59
C GLN A 38 -0.06 5.62 2.83
N GLU A 39 -0.65 4.49 3.23
CA GLU A 39 -0.27 3.75 4.44
C GLU A 39 1.12 3.13 4.33
N VAL A 40 1.44 2.50 3.19
CA VAL A 40 2.76 1.91 2.94
C VAL A 40 3.84 2.98 2.93
N THR A 41 3.57 4.13 2.30
CA THR A 41 4.51 5.26 2.30
C THR A 41 4.73 5.80 3.72
N ALA A 42 3.65 5.98 4.49
CA ALA A 42 3.73 6.44 5.88
C ALA A 42 4.45 5.44 6.80
N GLN A 43 4.32 4.14 6.54
CA GLN A 43 5.06 3.11 7.27
C GLN A 43 6.56 3.13 6.96
N SER A 44 6.93 3.28 5.68
CA SER A 44 8.32 3.43 5.27
C SER A 44 8.97 4.67 5.93
N GLN A 45 8.25 5.79 6.01
CA GLN A 45 8.73 7.00 6.69
C GLN A 45 8.91 6.83 8.20
N ARG A 46 8.04 6.06 8.87
CA ARG A 46 8.20 5.72 10.28
C ARG A 46 9.44 4.85 10.52
N ALA A 47 9.64 3.83 9.69
CA ALA A 47 10.80 2.95 9.78
C ALA A 47 12.14 3.72 9.61
N THR A 48 12.18 4.77 8.78
CA THR A 48 13.36 5.63 8.62
C THR A 48 13.54 6.66 9.73
N SER A 49 12.50 6.96 10.52
CA SER A 49 12.55 7.97 11.59
C SER A 49 12.89 7.37 12.96
N GLU A 50 12.86 6.04 13.08
CA GLU A 50 13.19 5.28 14.30
C GLU A 50 14.64 4.75 14.30
N GLU A 51 15.55 5.29 13.47
CA GLU A 51 16.98 5.06 13.68
C GLU A 51 17.44 5.85 14.93
N PRO A 52 17.80 5.15 16.03
CA PRO A 52 18.24 5.81 17.25
C PRO A 52 19.68 6.27 17.04
N GLY A 53 19.93 7.54 17.32
CA GLY A 53 21.29 8.06 17.50
C GLY A 53 22.03 7.20 18.52
N GLY A 54 22.86 6.29 18.01
CA GLY A 54 23.79 5.51 18.80
C GLY A 54 24.85 6.42 19.39
N GLY A 55 25.02 6.32 20.70
CA GLY A 55 26.31 6.48 21.38
C GLY A 55 27.03 7.81 21.19
N MET A 56 26.72 8.78 22.05
CA MET A 56 27.75 9.72 22.49
C MET A 56 28.48 9.09 23.68
N THR A 57 29.56 8.38 23.39
CA THR A 57 30.62 8.02 24.34
C THR A 57 31.42 9.27 24.73
N HIS A 58 31.47 9.64 26.01
CA HIS A 58 32.68 9.94 26.79
C HIS A 58 32.33 10.25 28.25
#